data_AF-A0AAJ5WTQ0-F1
#
_entry.id   AF-A0AAJ5WTQ0-F1
#
_cell.length_a   1.000
_cell.length_b   1.000
_cell.length_c   1.000
_cell.angle_alpha   90.00
_cell.angle_beta   90.00
_cell.angle_gamma   90.00
#
_symmetry.space_group_name_H-M   'P 1'
#
loop_
_entity.id
_entity.type
_entity.pdbx_description
1 polymer ?
#
loop_
_entity_poly.entity_id
_entity_poly.type
_entity_poly.pdbx_seq_one_letter_code
_entity_poly.pdbx_strand_id
1 'polypeptide(L)'
;MFGLFKRKIPLRPTVDPAQKEWIEDIVSWLLSTVPFQQLKARPFLDQNDELLRFNDPADLIQLNALLANICRQYGLEPDDVTLRVFDDLQSMEWSTPLAPMGAIPGRSTYSTRVYSKESKKYQVELAKSSLGNTELLIRELAFELACIYLVRDGMVKQDNPELAQITELTCIYYGFGIFIANTALHKNEHWVIRSGNLKMEVISYANALLCYIAEADPTAVTVQLNTNTRELFQQDSQYLRETGDTFLTAEEIARQVDTYHGFKAINDAYDAHDLDGALAACKKELDLKPEETSLHNYYGYILLRKKEYGLAVDSFTNSIRIDPYHDYAYNNRGYCRLQLGQVDESFADLDTAWQVNPDNSFSWRNMGLYYLLTQDNPKAIEYLERAYSLDPKTEMIHFYLAMAYRQSGGQEQARHHADLSVSKNEFNDSVFSLD
;
A
#
# COMPACT_ATOMS: atom_id res chain seq x y z
N MET A 1 48.54 38.13 18.12
CA MET A 1 47.15 38.60 17.92
C MET A 1 46.83 38.45 16.44
N PHE A 2 45.95 37.60 15.92
CA PHE A 2 44.96 36.65 16.45
C PHE A 2 44.92 35.51 15.42
N GLY A 3 45.14 34.26 15.84
CA GLY A 3 44.80 33.12 15.00
C GLY A 3 43.29 33.06 14.87
N LEU A 4 42.75 33.32 13.68
CA LEU A 4 41.35 33.14 13.36
C LEU A 4 41.02 31.65 13.48
N PHE A 5 40.60 31.22 14.67
CA PHE A 5 39.82 30.00 14.84
C PHE A 5 38.54 30.18 14.04
N LYS A 6 38.54 29.77 12.76
CA LYS A 6 37.30 29.51 12.03
C LYS A 6 36.57 28.45 12.86
N ARG A 7 35.56 28.86 13.64
CA ARG A 7 34.63 27.92 14.26
C ARG A 7 34.13 27.03 13.12
N LYS A 8 34.46 25.74 13.14
CA LYS A 8 33.84 24.78 12.23
C LYS A 8 32.34 24.90 12.47
N ILE A 9 31.61 25.37 11.46
CA ILE A 9 30.16 25.36 11.50
C ILE A 9 29.79 23.87 11.60
N PRO A 10 29.03 23.46 12.63
CA PRO A 10 28.64 22.06 12.74
C PRO A 10 27.84 21.68 11.49
N LEU A 11 28.20 20.54 10.88
CA LEU A 11 27.42 19.98 9.78
C LEU A 11 26.00 19.71 10.28
N ARG A 12 25.02 20.04 9.44
CA ARG A 12 23.60 19.87 9.73
C ARG A 12 22.89 19.39 8.47
N PRO A 13 21.82 18.60 8.63
CA PRO A 13 20.99 18.23 7.49
C PRO A 13 20.25 19.47 6.98
N THR A 14 19.79 19.41 5.74
CA THR A 14 19.01 20.48 5.10
C THR A 14 17.58 20.56 5.64
N VAL A 15 17.08 19.46 6.21
CA VAL A 15 15.77 19.34 6.85
C VAL A 15 15.79 19.72 8.33
N ASP A 16 14.64 20.13 8.86
CA ASP A 16 14.46 20.33 10.30
C ASP A 16 14.38 18.99 11.07
N PRO A 17 14.50 18.97 12.40
CA PRO A 17 14.48 17.73 13.18
C PRO A 17 13.20 16.89 13.02
N ALA A 18 12.03 17.53 12.89
CA ALA A 18 10.77 16.81 12.75
C ALA A 18 10.65 16.16 11.37
N GLN A 19 11.10 16.87 10.32
CA GLN A 19 11.19 16.32 8.98
C GLN A 19 12.21 15.16 8.92
N LYS A 20 13.37 15.29 9.57
CA LYS A 20 14.38 14.24 9.66
C LYS A 20 13.80 12.96 10.28
N GLU A 21 13.16 13.10 11.44
CA GLU A 21 12.53 12.00 12.17
C GLU A 21 11.47 11.31 11.29
N TRP A 22 10.55 12.09 10.71
CA TRP A 22 9.50 11.57 9.83
C TRP A 22 10.04 10.82 8.60
N ILE A 23 11.10 11.32 7.95
CA ILE A 23 11.74 10.63 6.81
C ILE A 23 12.36 9.29 7.27
N GLU A 24 13.11 9.32 8.37
CA GLU A 24 13.78 8.11 8.89
C GLU A 24 12.78 7.05 9.36
N ASP A 25 11.65 7.45 9.96
CA ASP A 25 10.57 6.56 10.36
C ASP A 25 9.93 5.87 9.15
N ILE A 26 9.63 6.62 8.10
CA ILE A 26 9.08 6.05 6.87
C ILE A 26 10.09 5.11 6.20
N VAL A 27 11.38 5.46 6.15
CA VAL A 27 12.41 4.58 5.62
C VAL A 27 12.56 3.31 6.46
N SER A 28 12.51 3.42 7.80
CA SER A 28 12.53 2.28 8.71
C SER A 28 11.35 1.33 8.45
N TRP A 29 10.15 1.90 8.28
CA TRP A 29 8.95 1.15 7.92
C TRP A 29 9.07 0.51 6.53
N LEU A 30 9.58 1.22 5.52
CA LEU A 30 9.81 0.66 4.18
C LEU A 30 10.81 -0.51 4.21
N LEU A 31 11.85 -0.45 5.04
CA LEU A 31 12.78 -1.58 5.22
C LEU A 31 12.11 -2.85 5.78
N SER A 32 11.02 -2.69 6.55
CA SER A 32 10.24 -3.81 7.08
C SER A 32 9.18 -4.36 6.12
N THR A 33 8.90 -3.65 5.02
CA THR A 33 7.82 -3.99 4.09
C THR A 33 8.33 -4.29 2.68
N VAL A 34 9.51 -3.78 2.33
CA VAL A 34 10.13 -3.90 1.00
C VAL A 34 11.53 -4.50 1.13
N PRO A 35 11.92 -5.47 0.29
CA PRO A 35 13.22 -6.13 0.40
C PRO A 35 14.39 -5.15 0.22
N PHE A 36 15.21 -5.00 1.27
CA PHE A 36 16.38 -4.11 1.27
C PHE A 36 17.44 -4.45 0.20
N GLN A 37 17.53 -5.71 -0.23
CA GLN A 37 18.45 -6.11 -1.31
C GLN A 37 18.17 -5.39 -2.63
N GLN A 38 16.89 -5.06 -2.90
CA GLN A 38 16.53 -4.29 -4.07
C GLN A 38 17.11 -2.87 -4.01
N LEU A 39 16.98 -2.21 -2.86
CA LEU A 39 17.57 -0.89 -2.61
C LEU A 39 19.10 -0.94 -2.72
N LYS A 40 19.76 -1.95 -2.12
CA LYS A 40 21.23 -2.10 -2.22
C LYS A 40 21.72 -2.33 -3.64
N ALA A 41 21.01 -3.15 -4.42
CA ALA A 41 21.39 -3.48 -5.79
C ALA A 41 21.19 -2.29 -6.74
N ARG A 42 20.12 -1.50 -6.54
CA ARG A 42 19.71 -0.42 -7.43
C ARG A 42 19.10 0.76 -6.65
N PRO A 43 19.93 1.53 -5.92
CA PRO A 43 19.44 2.63 -5.09
C PRO A 43 18.92 3.81 -5.91
N PHE A 44 19.31 3.91 -7.18
CA PHE A 44 18.89 4.96 -8.10
C PHE A 44 18.63 4.38 -9.48
N LEU A 45 17.50 4.76 -10.07
CA LEU A 45 17.14 4.50 -11.46
C LEU A 45 17.29 5.81 -12.24
N ASP A 46 17.85 5.70 -13.43
CA ASP A 46 17.97 6.82 -14.35
C ASP A 46 17.40 6.54 -15.73
N GLN A 47 17.35 7.57 -16.57
CA GLN A 47 16.76 7.50 -17.91
C GLN A 47 17.39 6.45 -18.84
N ASN A 48 18.61 5.99 -18.57
CA ASN A 48 19.30 4.99 -19.37
C ASN A 48 19.12 3.55 -18.84
N ASP A 49 18.51 3.40 -17.65
CA ASP A 49 18.24 2.11 -17.05
C ASP A 49 17.35 1.28 -17.98
N GLU A 50 17.71 0.01 -18.17
CA GLU A 50 17.02 -0.90 -19.09
C GLU A 50 15.55 -1.09 -18.72
N LEU A 51 15.20 -1.00 -17.43
CA LEU A 51 13.82 -1.06 -16.96
C LEU A 51 12.97 0.09 -17.49
N LEU A 52 13.59 1.25 -17.73
CA LEU A 52 12.93 2.51 -18.08
C LEU A 52 13.10 2.87 -19.56
N ARG A 53 13.80 2.05 -20.35
CA ARG A 53 13.98 2.30 -21.79
C ARG A 53 12.67 2.16 -22.56
N PHE A 54 12.27 3.23 -23.23
CA PHE A 54 11.22 3.22 -24.25
C PHE A 54 11.54 4.28 -25.33
N ASN A 55 11.13 4.04 -26.57
CA ASN A 55 11.50 4.89 -27.71
C ASN A 55 10.40 5.85 -28.14
N ASP A 56 9.14 5.40 -28.11
CA ASP A 56 8.00 6.20 -28.51
C ASP A 56 6.89 6.15 -27.45
N PRO A 57 6.66 7.22 -26.67
CA PRO A 57 5.59 7.29 -25.69
C PRO A 57 4.18 7.30 -26.31
N ALA A 58 4.05 7.56 -27.62
CA ALA A 58 2.77 7.45 -28.32
C ALA A 58 2.45 6.01 -28.76
N ASP A 59 3.45 5.11 -28.74
CA ASP A 59 3.26 3.70 -29.02
C ASP A 59 2.72 2.98 -27.77
N LEU A 60 1.44 2.60 -27.82
CA LEU A 60 0.76 1.92 -26.71
C LEU A 60 1.43 0.59 -26.32
N ILE A 61 2.11 -0.10 -27.24
CA ILE A 61 2.80 -1.36 -26.92
C ILE A 61 4.01 -1.06 -26.03
N GLN A 62 4.81 -0.06 -26.42
CA GLN A 62 5.97 0.36 -25.63
C GLN A 62 5.57 0.98 -24.30
N LEU A 63 4.49 1.76 -24.27
CA LEU A 63 3.97 2.35 -23.06
C LEU A 63 3.46 1.29 -22.06
N ASN A 64 2.77 0.25 -22.53
CA ASN A 64 2.38 -0.88 -21.68
C ASN A 64 3.58 -1.72 -21.22
N ALA A 65 4.63 -1.84 -22.03
CA ALA A 65 5.87 -2.50 -21.62
C ALA A 65 6.58 -1.73 -20.51
N LEU A 66 6.66 -0.39 -20.62
CA LEU A 66 7.18 0.48 -19.56
C LEU A 66 6.37 0.33 -18.26
N LEU A 67 5.03 0.40 -18.37
CA LEU A 67 4.13 0.17 -17.23
C LEU A 67 4.43 -1.17 -16.56
N ALA A 68 4.51 -2.26 -17.33
CA ALA A 68 4.77 -3.59 -16.79
C ALA A 68 6.13 -3.70 -16.10
N ASN A 69 7.16 -3.02 -16.60
CA ASN A 69 8.48 -2.99 -15.95
C ASN A 69 8.43 -2.26 -14.61
N ILE A 70 7.77 -1.10 -14.56
CA ILE A 70 7.63 -0.34 -13.31
C ILE A 70 6.72 -1.10 -12.32
N CYS A 71 5.63 -1.75 -12.78
CA CYS A 71 4.81 -2.62 -11.92
C CYS A 71 5.66 -3.68 -11.22
N ARG A 72 6.48 -4.41 -11.98
CA ARG A 72 7.37 -5.43 -11.41
C ARG A 72 8.38 -4.86 -10.43
N GLN A 73 8.88 -3.63 -10.67
CA GLN A 73 9.76 -2.94 -9.73
C GLN A 73 9.08 -2.73 -8.37
N TYR A 74 7.78 -2.42 -8.33
CA TYR A 74 7.00 -2.31 -7.09
C TYR A 74 6.45 -3.65 -6.57
N GLY A 75 6.73 -4.79 -7.22
CA GLY A 75 6.09 -6.06 -6.88
C GLY A 75 4.57 -6.06 -7.12
N LEU A 76 4.12 -5.35 -8.15
CA LEU A 76 2.75 -5.35 -8.65
C LEU A 76 2.64 -6.27 -9.87
N GLU A 77 1.52 -6.98 -9.98
CA GLU A 77 1.19 -7.76 -11.16
C GLU A 77 0.77 -6.81 -12.30
N PRO A 78 1.44 -6.83 -13.46
CA PRO A 78 1.11 -5.93 -14.58
C PRO A 78 -0.33 -6.09 -15.08
N ASP A 79 -0.87 -7.31 -15.04
CA ASP A 79 -2.24 -7.59 -15.49
C ASP A 79 -3.29 -6.95 -14.58
N ASP A 80 -2.92 -6.58 -13.36
CA ASP A 80 -3.78 -5.88 -12.41
C ASP A 80 -3.80 -4.37 -12.66
N VAL A 81 -2.96 -3.82 -13.55
CA VAL A 81 -2.93 -2.39 -13.82
C VAL A 81 -3.27 -2.10 -15.29
N THR A 82 -4.32 -1.32 -15.49
CA THR A 82 -4.76 -0.87 -16.82
C THR A 82 -4.40 0.59 -17.03
N LEU A 83 -3.94 0.91 -18.25
CA LEU A 83 -3.57 2.27 -18.62
C LEU A 83 -4.62 2.90 -19.53
N ARG A 84 -4.95 4.17 -19.26
CA ARG A 84 -5.78 5.00 -20.14
C ARG A 84 -5.12 6.35 -20.36
N VAL A 85 -4.98 6.75 -21.62
CA VAL A 85 -4.54 8.10 -21.98
C VAL A 85 -5.77 8.97 -22.25
N PHE A 86 -5.80 10.20 -21.72
CA PHE A 86 -6.87 11.16 -21.97
C PHE A 86 -6.32 12.50 -22.51
N ASP A 87 -7.11 13.17 -23.35
CA ASP A 87 -6.77 14.53 -23.80
C ASP A 87 -6.96 15.53 -22.65
N ASP A 88 -5.91 16.26 -22.30
CA ASP A 88 -5.88 17.32 -21.28
C ASP A 88 -5.88 18.72 -21.92
N LEU A 89 -5.99 19.77 -21.11
CA LEU A 89 -6.08 21.16 -21.63
C LEU A 89 -4.90 21.52 -22.54
N GLN A 90 -3.71 20.96 -22.29
CA GLN A 90 -2.51 21.23 -23.10
C GLN A 90 -2.46 20.44 -24.40
N SER A 91 -3.19 19.31 -24.49
CA SER A 91 -3.20 18.47 -25.70
C SER A 91 -4.37 18.75 -26.64
N MET A 92 -5.31 19.62 -26.25
CA MET A 92 -6.47 20.00 -27.05
C MET A 92 -6.14 21.11 -28.06
N GLU A 93 -6.71 21.03 -29.26
CA GLU A 93 -6.72 22.14 -30.22
C GLU A 93 -7.83 23.11 -29.86
N TRP A 94 -7.45 24.34 -29.49
CA TRP A 94 -8.40 25.39 -29.14
C TRP A 94 -8.73 26.25 -30.35
N SER A 95 -10.01 26.52 -30.57
CA SER A 95 -10.48 27.47 -31.60
C SER A 95 -10.14 28.93 -31.26
N THR A 96 -9.54 29.17 -30.09
CA THR A 96 -9.10 30.47 -29.60
C THR A 96 -7.59 30.47 -29.34
N PRO A 97 -6.87 31.58 -29.59
CA PRO A 97 -5.43 31.67 -29.33
C PRO A 97 -5.06 31.65 -27.84
N LEU A 98 -6.05 31.66 -26.94
CA LEU A 98 -5.88 31.50 -25.50
C LEU A 98 -6.43 30.12 -25.09
N ALA A 99 -5.60 29.31 -24.42
CA ALA A 99 -6.07 28.15 -23.69
C ALA A 99 -6.84 28.61 -22.44
N PRO A 100 -8.03 28.07 -22.14
CA PRO A 100 -8.77 28.47 -20.94
C PRO A 100 -8.01 28.07 -19.66
N MET A 101 -7.63 29.06 -18.85
CA MET A 101 -7.03 28.87 -17.52
C MET A 101 -8.12 28.64 -16.45
N GLY A 102 -9.01 27.68 -16.69
CA GLY A 102 -10.05 27.29 -15.73
C GLY A 102 -9.79 25.88 -15.21
N ALA A 103 -9.95 25.68 -13.90
CA ALA A 103 -10.08 24.34 -13.34
C ALA A 103 -11.29 23.66 -14.01
N ILE A 104 -11.08 22.53 -14.68
CA ILE A 104 -12.20 21.67 -15.06
C ILE A 104 -12.71 21.07 -13.74
N PRO A 105 -13.96 21.31 -13.32
CA PRO A 105 -14.48 20.71 -12.09
C PRO A 105 -14.37 19.18 -12.17
N GLY A 106 -13.58 18.59 -11.26
CA GLY A 106 -13.34 17.14 -11.21
C GLY A 106 -12.18 16.62 -12.06
N ARG A 107 -11.43 17.47 -12.77
CA ARG A 107 -10.15 17.13 -13.44
C ARG A 107 -9.11 18.22 -13.13
N SER A 108 -8.12 17.89 -12.29
CA SER A 108 -6.88 18.67 -12.31
C SER A 108 -6.11 18.30 -13.58
N THR A 109 -5.14 19.12 -13.97
CA THR A 109 -4.25 18.86 -15.11
C THR A 109 -3.46 17.53 -15.00
N TYR A 110 -3.50 16.85 -13.86
CA TYR A 110 -2.77 15.61 -13.56
C TYR A 110 -3.54 14.68 -12.61
N SER A 111 -4.88 14.60 -12.71
CA SER A 111 -5.66 13.77 -11.77
C SER A 111 -5.73 12.32 -12.24
N THR A 112 -4.92 11.45 -11.64
CA THR A 112 -5.14 10.01 -11.71
C THR A 112 -6.22 9.60 -10.71
N ARG A 113 -7.10 8.69 -11.11
CA ARG A 113 -8.08 8.05 -10.23
C ARG A 113 -7.79 6.57 -10.17
N VAL A 114 -7.30 6.12 -9.02
CA VAL A 114 -7.24 4.70 -8.70
C VAL A 114 -8.66 4.23 -8.37
N TYR A 115 -9.30 3.55 -9.33
CA TYR A 115 -10.50 2.80 -9.03
C TYR A 115 -10.10 1.39 -8.61
N SER A 116 -10.40 1.03 -7.36
CA SER A 116 -10.58 -0.35 -6.95
C SER A 116 -12.08 -0.56 -6.79
N LYS A 117 -12.69 -1.24 -7.75
CA LYS A 117 -13.98 -1.86 -7.51
C LYS A 117 -13.95 -3.23 -8.15
N GLU A 118 -14.13 -4.25 -7.30
CA GLU A 118 -14.50 -5.61 -7.68
C GLU A 118 -13.37 -6.58 -8.09
N SER A 119 -12.12 -6.16 -8.35
CA SER A 119 -11.14 -7.09 -8.96
C SER A 119 -9.65 -7.03 -8.56
N LYS A 120 -9.17 -6.11 -7.70
CA LYS A 120 -7.72 -5.75 -7.64
C LYS A 120 -7.19 -5.21 -8.99
N LYS A 121 -8.09 -4.83 -9.91
CA LYS A 121 -7.74 -4.11 -11.13
C LYS A 121 -7.66 -2.63 -10.79
N TYR A 122 -6.52 -2.02 -11.05
CA TYR A 122 -6.24 -0.60 -10.91
C TYR A 122 -6.27 0.05 -12.29
N GLN A 123 -6.78 1.27 -12.36
CA GLN A 123 -6.74 2.08 -13.57
C GLN A 123 -5.83 3.28 -13.34
N VAL A 124 -4.82 3.42 -14.19
CA VAL A 124 -3.95 4.59 -14.25
C VAL A 124 -4.38 5.44 -15.44
N GLU A 125 -4.79 6.68 -15.17
CA GLU A 125 -5.13 7.66 -16.21
C GLU A 125 -3.97 8.64 -16.37
N LEU A 126 -3.44 8.75 -17.60
CA LEU A 126 -2.35 9.65 -17.95
C LEU A 126 -2.84 10.76 -18.89
N ALA A 127 -2.36 11.98 -18.64
CA ALA A 127 -2.56 13.10 -19.53
C ALA A 127 -1.75 12.88 -20.82
N LYS A 128 -2.36 13.14 -21.97
CA LYS A 128 -1.68 13.03 -23.27
C LYS A 128 -0.48 13.97 -23.38
N SER A 129 -0.52 15.15 -22.75
CA SER A 129 0.62 16.07 -22.68
C SER A 129 1.85 15.45 -21.98
N SER A 130 1.65 14.54 -21.01
CA SER A 130 2.76 13.84 -20.33
C SER A 130 3.54 12.92 -21.26
N LEU A 131 2.93 12.42 -22.34
CA LEU A 131 3.62 11.61 -23.35
C LEU A 131 4.72 12.41 -24.07
N GLY A 132 4.67 13.74 -24.06
CA GLY A 132 5.69 14.58 -24.70
C GLY A 132 7.04 14.63 -23.97
N ASN A 133 7.07 14.23 -22.68
CA ASN A 133 8.24 14.28 -21.81
C ASN A 133 8.46 12.94 -21.08
N THR A 134 9.57 12.28 -21.39
CA THR A 134 9.91 10.94 -20.89
C THR A 134 10.12 10.90 -19.38
N GLU A 135 10.89 11.82 -18.82
CA GLU A 135 11.15 11.86 -17.38
C GLU A 135 9.86 12.08 -16.59
N LEU A 136 9.00 12.93 -17.15
CA LEU A 136 7.70 13.25 -16.57
C LEU A 136 6.76 12.04 -16.55
N LEU A 137 6.70 11.32 -17.66
CA LEU A 137 5.93 10.10 -17.80
C LEU A 137 6.38 9.03 -16.80
N ILE A 138 7.70 8.80 -16.69
CA ILE A 138 8.26 7.82 -15.75
C ILE A 138 7.91 8.20 -14.31
N ARG A 139 8.07 9.47 -13.95
CA ARG A 139 7.72 9.97 -12.61
C ARG A 139 6.24 9.73 -12.30
N GLU A 140 5.34 10.07 -13.22
CA GLU A 140 3.90 9.88 -13.03
C GLU A 140 3.56 8.41 -12.84
N LEU A 141 4.05 7.54 -13.72
CA LEU A 141 3.84 6.10 -13.59
C LEU A 141 4.39 5.57 -12.26
N ALA A 142 5.60 5.98 -11.87
CA ALA A 142 6.19 5.57 -10.60
C ALA A 142 5.36 6.03 -9.40
N PHE A 143 4.85 7.26 -9.41
CA PHE A 143 4.02 7.81 -8.35
C PHE A 143 2.70 7.05 -8.23
N GLU A 144 2.00 6.82 -9.35
CA GLU A 144 0.72 6.12 -9.33
C GLU A 144 0.87 4.65 -8.91
N LEU A 145 1.93 3.99 -9.35
CA LEU A 145 2.21 2.61 -8.95
C LEU A 145 2.66 2.50 -7.50
N ALA A 146 3.43 3.47 -6.98
CA ALA A 146 3.73 3.54 -5.54
C ALA A 146 2.45 3.74 -4.73
N CYS A 147 1.54 4.61 -5.17
CA CYS A 147 0.25 4.82 -4.51
C CYS A 147 -0.56 3.52 -4.48
N ILE A 148 -0.69 2.83 -5.62
CA ILE A 148 -1.35 1.51 -5.72
C ILE A 148 -0.71 0.52 -4.75
N TYR A 149 0.61 0.43 -4.72
CA TYR A 149 1.35 -0.46 -3.82
C TYR A 149 1.02 -0.19 -2.34
N LEU A 150 0.93 1.07 -1.94
CA LEU A 150 0.63 1.47 -0.56
C LEU A 150 -0.83 1.18 -0.17
N VAL A 151 -1.79 1.35 -1.09
CA VAL A 151 -3.22 1.21 -0.75
C VAL A 151 -3.78 -0.19 -0.99
N ARG A 152 -3.16 -1.02 -1.85
CA ARG A 152 -3.75 -2.27 -2.35
C ARG A 152 -4.16 -3.27 -1.28
N ASP A 153 -3.38 -3.35 -0.21
CA ASP A 153 -3.59 -4.28 0.91
C ASP A 153 -3.78 -3.50 2.23
N GLY A 154 -4.17 -2.22 2.13
CA GLY A 154 -4.43 -1.37 3.30
C GLY A 154 -3.20 -0.95 4.09
N MET A 155 -1.98 -1.08 3.52
CA MET A 155 -0.74 -0.64 4.19
C MET A 155 -0.80 0.84 4.57
N VAL A 156 -1.39 1.66 3.69
CA VAL A 156 -1.77 3.05 3.97
C VAL A 156 -3.22 3.25 3.56
N LYS A 157 -4.03 3.84 4.44
CA LYS A 157 -5.42 4.16 4.13
C LYS A 157 -5.50 5.20 3.00
N GLN A 158 -6.48 5.05 2.11
CA GLN A 158 -6.64 5.94 0.97
C GLN A 158 -6.96 7.39 1.36
N ASP A 159 -7.58 7.61 2.53
CA ASP A 159 -7.91 8.92 3.09
C ASP A 159 -6.81 9.49 4.00
N ASN A 160 -5.66 8.82 4.11
CA ASN A 160 -4.54 9.30 4.92
C ASN A 160 -4.06 10.66 4.36
N PRO A 161 -4.03 11.73 5.18
CA PRO A 161 -3.65 13.07 4.75
C PRO A 161 -2.20 13.16 4.24
N GLU A 162 -1.33 12.23 4.66
CA GLU A 162 0.09 12.16 4.27
C GLU A 162 0.34 11.20 3.10
N LEU A 163 -0.69 10.52 2.55
CA LEU A 163 -0.54 9.50 1.51
C LEU A 163 0.34 9.98 0.34
N ALA A 164 0.13 11.21 -0.12
CA ALA A 164 0.89 11.76 -1.24
C ALA A 164 2.39 11.94 -0.93
N GLN A 165 2.73 12.32 0.30
CA GLN A 165 4.11 12.51 0.75
C GLN A 165 4.80 11.16 0.98
N ILE A 166 4.10 10.21 1.60
CA ILE A 166 4.56 8.83 1.77
C ILE A 166 4.78 8.17 0.40
N THR A 167 3.92 8.45 -0.58
CA THR A 167 4.06 7.98 -1.96
C THR A 167 5.35 8.49 -2.60
N GLU A 168 5.69 9.78 -2.48
CA GLU A 168 6.94 10.32 -3.03
C GLU A 168 8.18 9.70 -2.36
N LEU A 169 8.17 9.49 -1.04
CA LEU A 169 9.25 8.76 -0.35
C LEU A 169 9.35 7.30 -0.79
N THR A 170 8.21 6.65 -1.04
CA THR A 170 8.16 5.29 -1.58
C THR A 170 8.78 5.24 -2.98
N CYS A 171 8.48 6.21 -3.85
CA CYS A 171 9.16 6.32 -5.14
C CYS A 171 10.68 6.44 -4.99
N ILE A 172 11.14 7.29 -4.05
CA ILE A 172 12.56 7.46 -3.75
C ILE A 172 13.18 6.12 -3.32
N TYR A 173 12.51 5.36 -2.44
CA TYR A 173 12.95 4.03 -2.00
C TYR A 173 13.10 3.01 -3.15
N TYR A 174 12.18 3.02 -4.11
CA TYR A 174 12.24 2.14 -5.28
C TYR A 174 13.24 2.60 -6.36
N GLY A 175 14.01 3.65 -6.08
CA GLY A 175 15.09 4.16 -6.93
C GLY A 175 14.69 5.34 -7.82
N PHE A 176 13.42 5.78 -7.81
CA PHE A 176 12.95 6.89 -8.66
C PHE A 176 13.33 8.27 -8.12
N GLY A 177 14.22 8.36 -7.13
CA GLY A 177 14.57 9.61 -6.47
C GLY A 177 15.13 10.68 -7.42
N ILE A 178 15.80 10.30 -8.50
CA ILE A 178 16.28 11.22 -9.54
C ILE A 178 15.10 11.91 -10.27
N PHE A 179 14.05 11.15 -10.60
CA PHE A 179 12.84 11.67 -11.25
C PHE A 179 11.99 12.54 -10.31
N ILE A 180 12.03 12.27 -9.02
CA ILE A 180 11.38 13.11 -8.00
C ILE A 180 12.17 14.41 -7.77
N ALA A 181 13.50 14.34 -7.80
CA ALA A 181 14.41 15.46 -7.57
C ALA A 181 14.60 16.40 -8.77
N ASN A 182 14.32 15.93 -9.98
CA ASN A 182 14.42 16.73 -11.19
C ASN A 182 13.06 17.33 -11.55
N THR A 183 12.96 18.66 -11.49
CA THR A 183 11.82 19.38 -12.05
C THR A 183 11.78 19.19 -13.56
N ALA A 184 10.69 18.68 -14.11
CA ALA A 184 10.57 18.48 -15.56
C ALA A 184 10.38 19.81 -16.29
N LEU A 185 11.29 20.12 -17.23
CA LEU A 185 11.14 21.22 -18.19
C LEU A 185 10.32 20.74 -19.40
N HIS A 186 9.31 21.50 -19.83
CA HIS A 186 8.60 21.18 -21.07
C HIS A 186 9.48 21.52 -22.28
N LYS A 187 9.38 20.75 -23.38
CA LYS A 187 10.12 20.97 -24.64
C LYS A 187 9.94 22.37 -25.27
N ASN A 188 8.98 23.16 -24.80
CA ASN A 188 8.67 24.51 -25.30
C ASN A 188 9.13 25.62 -24.32
N GLU A 189 10.14 25.36 -23.48
CA GLU A 189 10.76 26.32 -22.55
C GLU A 189 9.85 26.91 -21.46
N HIS A 190 8.59 26.49 -21.37
CA HIS A 190 7.74 26.81 -20.23
C HIS A 190 8.04 25.86 -19.07
N TRP A 191 8.32 26.45 -17.89
CA TRP A 191 8.36 25.71 -16.63
C TRP A 191 6.98 25.13 -16.35
N VAL A 192 6.86 23.81 -16.35
CA VAL A 192 5.71 23.18 -15.70
C VAL A 192 6.02 23.24 -14.21
N ILE A 193 5.47 24.21 -13.51
CA ILE A 193 5.52 24.23 -12.04
C ILE A 193 4.69 23.03 -11.59
N ARG A 194 5.37 21.93 -11.30
CA ARG A 194 4.78 20.86 -10.51
C ARG A 194 4.99 21.21 -9.05
N SER A 195 3.88 21.39 -8.35
CA SER A 195 3.86 21.31 -6.89
C SER A 195 4.12 19.85 -6.51
N GLY A 196 5.38 19.49 -6.27
CA GLY A 196 5.70 18.26 -5.54
C GLY A 196 5.06 18.32 -4.14
N ASN A 197 4.74 17.16 -3.58
CA ASN A 197 4.16 17.10 -2.23
C ASN A 197 5.23 17.28 -1.14
N LEU A 198 6.49 17.04 -1.51
CA LEU A 198 7.68 17.24 -0.69
C LEU A 198 8.48 18.47 -1.11
N LYS A 199 9.11 19.10 -0.12
CA LYS A 199 10.11 20.16 -0.34
C LYS A 199 11.41 19.55 -0.88
N MET A 200 12.21 20.36 -1.57
CA MET A 200 13.49 19.91 -2.16
C MET A 200 14.48 19.40 -1.11
N GLU A 201 14.50 20.02 0.07
CA GLU A 201 15.31 19.60 1.21
C GLU A 201 14.92 18.19 1.69
N VAL A 202 13.61 17.90 1.74
CA VAL A 202 13.09 16.58 2.15
C VAL A 202 13.46 15.51 1.11
N ILE A 203 13.26 15.80 -0.18
CA ILE A 203 13.65 14.91 -1.27
C ILE A 203 15.16 14.65 -1.21
N SER A 204 15.96 15.69 -0.98
CA SER A 204 17.41 15.62 -0.96
C SER A 204 17.92 14.77 0.21
N TYR A 205 17.43 15.03 1.42
CA TYR A 205 17.77 14.26 2.61
C TYR A 205 17.37 12.79 2.47
N ALA A 206 16.16 12.49 1.96
CA ALA A 206 15.71 11.13 1.73
C ALA A 206 16.62 10.38 0.74
N ASN A 207 16.99 11.01 -0.38
CA ASN A 207 17.95 10.42 -1.33
C ASN A 207 19.32 10.17 -0.67
N ALA A 208 19.82 11.13 0.11
CA ALA A 208 21.11 11.00 0.80
C ALA A 208 21.09 9.88 1.86
N LEU A 209 19.97 9.76 2.60
CA LEU A 209 19.73 8.71 3.59
C LEU A 209 19.74 7.33 2.93
N LEU A 210 18.99 7.15 1.84
CA LEU A 210 18.97 5.90 1.10
C LEU A 210 20.35 5.55 0.52
N CYS A 211 21.06 6.53 -0.02
CA CYS A 211 22.45 6.36 -0.48
C CYS A 211 23.36 5.90 0.66
N TYR A 212 23.21 6.50 1.84
CA TYR A 212 23.99 6.19 3.03
C TYR A 212 23.73 4.76 3.53
N ILE A 213 22.46 4.37 3.74
CA ILE A 213 22.12 3.03 4.25
C ILE A 213 22.39 1.94 3.21
N ALA A 214 22.26 2.24 1.91
CA ALA A 214 22.61 1.31 0.84
C ALA A 214 24.12 1.19 0.60
N GLU A 215 24.94 1.99 1.29
CA GLU A 215 26.39 2.07 1.09
C GLU A 215 26.78 2.45 -0.35
N ALA A 216 25.92 3.19 -1.03
CA ALA A 216 26.11 3.58 -2.43
C ALA A 216 27.11 4.75 -2.57
N ASP A 217 27.74 4.90 -3.73
CA ASP A 217 28.57 6.07 -4.03
C ASP A 217 27.68 7.27 -4.40
N PRO A 218 27.72 8.38 -3.63
CA PRO A 218 26.85 9.53 -3.87
C PRO A 218 27.24 10.27 -5.16
N THR A 219 28.47 10.10 -5.66
CA THR A 219 28.93 10.79 -6.87
C THR A 219 28.19 10.32 -8.12
N ALA A 220 27.78 9.04 -8.16
CA ALA A 220 27.02 8.45 -9.26
C ALA A 220 25.64 9.12 -9.46
N VAL A 221 25.06 9.66 -8.38
CA VAL A 221 23.74 10.33 -8.37
C VAL A 221 23.90 11.82 -8.58
N THR A 222 24.91 12.42 -7.93
CA THR A 222 25.18 13.86 -7.92
C THR A 222 25.23 14.45 -9.33
N VAL A 223 25.81 13.71 -10.28
CA VAL A 223 25.93 14.13 -11.69
C VAL A 223 24.60 14.20 -12.43
N GLN A 224 23.58 13.51 -11.94
CA GLN A 224 22.24 13.41 -12.55
C GLN A 224 21.24 14.42 -11.98
N LEU A 225 21.58 15.06 -10.87
CA LEU A 225 20.75 16.06 -10.22
C LEU A 225 20.99 17.46 -10.82
N ASN A 226 19.93 18.26 -10.90
CA ASN A 226 20.04 19.70 -11.18
C ASN A 226 20.83 20.44 -10.08
N THR A 227 21.29 21.66 -10.37
CA THR A 227 22.17 22.43 -9.47
C THR A 227 21.63 22.58 -8.05
N ASN A 228 20.36 22.96 -7.90
CA ASN A 228 19.77 23.21 -6.59
C ASN A 228 19.69 21.93 -5.75
N THR A 229 19.18 20.84 -6.33
CA THR A 229 19.08 19.56 -5.61
C THR A 229 20.44 18.95 -5.33
N ARG A 230 21.40 19.15 -6.24
CA ARG A 230 22.76 18.65 -6.13
C ARG A 230 23.48 19.22 -4.91
N GLU A 231 23.39 20.53 -4.70
CA GLU A 231 24.03 21.19 -3.55
C GLU A 231 23.45 20.69 -2.23
N LEU A 232 22.12 20.60 -2.13
CA LEU A 232 21.44 20.02 -0.97
C LEU A 232 21.87 18.56 -0.73
N PHE A 233 21.95 17.75 -1.79
CA PHE A 233 22.23 16.33 -1.68
C PHE A 233 23.67 16.08 -1.24
N GLN A 234 24.60 16.88 -1.75
CA GLN A 234 26.00 16.84 -1.32
C GLN A 234 26.14 17.21 0.16
N GLN A 235 25.42 18.24 0.61
CA GLN A 235 25.41 18.63 2.02
C GLN A 235 24.87 17.50 2.92
N ASP A 236 23.71 16.94 2.59
CA ASP A 236 23.08 15.87 3.37
C ASP A 236 23.91 14.57 3.34
N SER A 237 24.48 14.23 2.19
CA SER A 237 25.39 13.09 2.04
C SER A 237 26.66 13.26 2.88
N GLN A 238 27.23 14.46 2.90
CA GLN A 238 28.39 14.77 3.73
C GLN A 238 28.03 14.69 5.21
N TYR A 239 26.90 15.28 5.60
CA TYR A 239 26.40 15.23 6.97
C TYR A 239 26.27 13.78 7.47
N LEU A 240 25.51 12.94 6.78
CA LEU A 240 25.29 11.54 7.18
C LEU A 240 26.59 10.74 7.27
N ARG A 241 27.51 10.92 6.31
CA ARG A 241 28.79 10.18 6.29
C ARG A 241 29.78 10.62 7.36
N GLU A 242 29.81 11.92 7.70
CA GLU A 242 30.75 12.44 8.70
C GLU A 242 30.22 12.31 10.13
N THR A 243 28.89 12.39 10.33
CA THR A 243 28.29 12.37 11.68
C THR A 243 27.69 11.02 12.05
N GLY A 244 27.19 10.25 11.06
CA GLY A 244 26.38 9.06 11.31
C GLY A 244 25.06 9.36 12.03
N ASP A 245 24.60 10.62 12.03
CA ASP A 245 23.43 11.07 12.78
C ASP A 245 22.13 10.67 12.08
N THR A 246 21.77 9.42 12.25
CA THR A 246 20.48 8.79 11.95
C THR A 246 20.24 7.67 12.95
N PHE A 247 18.98 7.39 13.30
CA PHE A 247 18.68 6.22 14.12
C PHE A 247 18.76 4.90 13.33
N LEU A 248 18.80 4.97 11.99
CA LEU A 248 18.98 3.83 11.08
C LEU A 248 20.41 3.30 11.12
N THR A 249 20.80 2.78 12.27
CA THR A 249 22.06 2.07 12.46
C THR A 249 22.06 0.75 11.70
N ALA A 250 23.23 0.14 11.50
CA ALA A 250 23.32 -1.18 10.87
C ALA A 250 22.49 -2.25 11.62
N GLU A 251 22.41 -2.14 12.94
CA GLU A 251 21.58 -3.03 13.79
C GLU A 251 20.08 -2.80 13.55
N GLU A 252 19.66 -1.53 13.50
CA GLU A 252 18.26 -1.18 13.21
C GLU A 252 17.84 -1.63 11.80
N ILE A 253 18.69 -1.41 10.80
CA ILE A 253 18.44 -1.87 9.42
C ILE A 253 18.32 -3.39 9.40
N ALA A 254 19.25 -4.11 10.04
CA ALA A 254 19.18 -5.57 10.12
C ALA A 254 17.88 -6.03 10.78
N ARG A 255 17.45 -5.37 11.86
CA ARG A 255 16.20 -5.67 12.56
C ARG A 255 14.97 -5.48 11.66
N GLN A 256 14.91 -4.41 10.87
CA GLN A 256 13.80 -4.19 9.94
C GLN A 256 13.82 -5.16 8.76
N VAL A 257 15.00 -5.50 8.25
CA VAL A 257 15.17 -6.53 7.21
C VAL A 257 14.75 -7.91 7.71
N ASP A 258 15.11 -8.27 8.94
CA ASP A 258 14.67 -9.50 9.58
C ASP A 258 13.15 -9.51 9.77
N THR A 259 12.56 -8.36 10.13
CA THR A 259 11.10 -8.18 10.21
C THR A 259 10.43 -8.46 8.86
N TYR A 260 10.95 -7.89 7.78
CA TYR A 260 10.47 -8.15 6.43
C TYR A 260 10.51 -9.65 6.10
N HIS A 261 11.65 -10.31 6.37
CA HIS A 261 11.80 -11.74 6.12
C HIS A 261 10.88 -12.61 6.98
N GLY A 262 10.63 -12.21 8.23
CA GLY A 262 9.69 -12.86 9.13
C GLY A 262 8.27 -12.85 8.58
N PHE A 263 7.74 -11.66 8.27
CA PHE A 263 6.40 -11.53 7.66
C PHE A 263 6.32 -12.21 6.30
N LYS A 264 7.36 -12.11 5.47
CA LYS A 264 7.41 -12.81 4.19
C LYS A 264 7.32 -14.33 4.37
N ALA A 265 8.04 -14.90 5.34
CA ALA A 265 8.01 -16.34 5.61
C ALA A 265 6.62 -16.82 6.07
N ILE A 266 5.92 -16.01 6.88
CA ILE A 266 4.54 -16.29 7.30
C ILE A 266 3.63 -16.35 6.06
N ASN A 267 3.69 -15.33 5.21
CA ASN A 267 2.86 -15.22 4.01
C ASN A 267 3.17 -16.32 2.99
N ASP A 268 4.45 -16.57 2.70
CA ASP A 268 4.87 -17.62 1.76
C ASP A 268 4.37 -19.02 2.20
N ALA A 269 4.47 -19.33 3.50
CA ALA A 269 3.98 -20.60 4.03
C ALA A 269 2.45 -20.70 3.96
N TYR A 270 1.75 -19.61 4.26
CA TYR A 270 0.30 -19.54 4.16
C TYR A 270 -0.20 -19.72 2.71
N ASP A 271 0.44 -19.05 1.76
CA ASP A 271 0.13 -19.14 0.33
C ASP A 271 0.44 -20.55 -0.22
N ALA A 272 1.46 -21.22 0.32
CA ALA A 272 1.75 -22.63 0.03
C ALA A 272 0.77 -23.62 0.70
N HIS A 273 -0.23 -23.12 1.43
CA HIS A 273 -1.17 -23.90 2.25
C HIS A 273 -0.49 -24.72 3.37
N ASP A 274 0.74 -24.37 3.76
CA ASP A 274 1.45 -24.94 4.90
C ASP A 274 1.10 -24.15 6.18
N LEU A 275 -0.06 -24.47 6.76
CA LEU A 275 -0.55 -23.79 7.97
C LEU A 275 0.36 -24.06 9.19
N ASP A 276 1.03 -25.21 9.26
CA ASP A 276 1.96 -25.53 10.35
C ASP A 276 3.26 -24.71 10.24
N GLY A 277 3.80 -24.60 9.03
CA GLY A 277 4.92 -23.71 8.73
C GLY A 277 4.59 -22.24 9.02
N ALA A 278 3.40 -21.78 8.63
CA ALA A 278 2.94 -20.42 8.89
C ALA A 278 2.82 -20.13 10.40
N LEU A 279 2.28 -21.05 11.20
CA LEU A 279 2.24 -20.92 12.67
C LEU A 279 3.64 -20.88 13.28
N ALA A 280 4.54 -21.76 12.83
CA ALA A 280 5.90 -21.80 13.34
C ALA A 280 6.66 -20.50 13.03
N ALA A 281 6.53 -19.98 11.82
CA ALA A 281 7.09 -18.69 11.42
C ALA A 281 6.50 -17.54 12.27
N CYS A 282 5.18 -17.51 12.41
CA CYS A 282 4.50 -16.46 13.18
C CYS A 282 4.87 -16.50 14.67
N LYS A 283 5.00 -17.69 15.26
CA LYS A 283 5.47 -17.87 16.63
C LYS A 283 6.90 -17.36 16.82
N LYS A 284 7.81 -17.65 15.88
CA LYS A 284 9.18 -17.14 15.93
C LYS A 284 9.19 -15.61 15.95
N GLU A 285 8.36 -14.96 15.15
CA GLU A 285 8.25 -13.49 15.15
C GLU A 285 7.61 -12.96 16.45
N LEU A 286 6.61 -13.66 17.01
CA LEU A 286 6.03 -13.31 18.31
C LEU A 286 7.01 -13.46 19.48
N ASP A 287 7.91 -14.45 19.44
CA ASP A 287 8.97 -14.61 20.44
C ASP A 287 9.94 -13.42 20.44
N LEU A 288 10.15 -12.78 19.28
CA LEU A 288 10.96 -11.57 19.11
C LEU A 288 10.17 -10.30 19.44
N LYS A 289 8.89 -10.26 19.09
CA LYS A 289 8.01 -9.09 19.19
C LYS A 289 6.66 -9.46 19.83
N PRO A 290 6.64 -9.69 21.16
CA PRO A 290 5.44 -10.20 21.83
C PRO A 290 4.28 -9.18 21.88
N GLU A 291 4.56 -7.89 21.70
CA GLU A 291 3.55 -6.82 21.69
C GLU A 291 3.24 -6.32 20.26
N GLU A 292 3.54 -7.10 19.22
CA GLU A 292 3.15 -6.76 17.85
C GLU A 292 1.71 -7.23 17.57
N THR A 293 0.79 -6.26 17.51
CA THR A 293 -0.64 -6.49 17.30
C THR A 293 -0.94 -7.36 16.09
N SER A 294 -0.28 -7.08 14.96
CA SER A 294 -0.53 -7.73 13.67
C SER A 294 -0.18 -9.21 13.72
N LEU A 295 0.90 -9.58 14.44
CA LEU A 295 1.34 -10.97 14.58
C LEU A 295 0.35 -11.80 15.39
N HIS A 296 -0.23 -11.26 16.46
CA HIS A 296 -1.28 -11.98 17.20
C HIS A 296 -2.53 -12.22 16.35
N ASN A 297 -2.90 -11.24 15.51
CA ASN A 297 -4.01 -11.42 14.56
C ASN A 297 -3.68 -12.47 13.49
N TYR A 298 -2.47 -12.44 12.89
CA TYR A 298 -2.06 -13.47 11.93
C TYR A 298 -2.00 -14.86 12.56
N TYR A 299 -1.44 -15.00 13.76
CA TYR A 299 -1.38 -16.28 14.47
C TYR A 299 -2.77 -16.83 14.73
N GLY A 300 -3.68 -15.98 15.24
CA GLY A 300 -5.09 -16.34 15.45
C GLY A 300 -5.81 -16.72 14.15
N TYR A 301 -5.52 -16.01 13.05
CA TYR A 301 -6.11 -16.29 11.75
C TYR A 301 -5.66 -17.63 11.18
N ILE A 302 -4.38 -17.98 11.32
CA ILE A 302 -3.88 -19.30 10.90
C ILE A 302 -4.51 -20.41 11.74
N LEU A 303 -4.66 -20.22 13.06
CA LEU A 303 -5.39 -21.16 13.93
C LEU A 303 -6.86 -21.30 13.55
N LEU A 304 -7.52 -20.19 13.19
CA LEU A 304 -8.89 -20.19 12.65
C LEU A 304 -8.95 -21.06 11.38
N ARG A 305 -8.01 -20.92 10.46
CA ARG A 305 -7.95 -21.76 9.23
C ARG A 305 -7.72 -23.24 9.54
N LYS A 306 -7.02 -23.56 10.62
CA LYS A 306 -6.89 -24.93 11.16
C LYS A 306 -8.12 -25.42 11.95
N LYS A 307 -9.14 -24.56 12.13
CA LYS A 307 -10.35 -24.81 12.95
C LYS A 307 -10.06 -24.97 14.44
N GLU A 308 -8.94 -24.45 14.92
CA GLU A 308 -8.57 -24.42 16.33
C GLU A 308 -9.16 -23.17 17.02
N TYR A 309 -10.49 -23.04 16.98
CA TYR A 309 -11.19 -21.79 17.30
C TYR A 309 -10.92 -21.26 18.71
N GLY A 310 -10.76 -22.13 19.71
CA GLY A 310 -10.45 -21.70 21.09
C GLY A 310 -9.11 -20.98 21.19
N LEU A 311 -8.05 -21.55 20.57
CA LEU A 311 -6.72 -20.94 20.56
C LEU A 311 -6.69 -19.66 19.70
N ALA A 312 -7.48 -19.64 18.63
CA ALA A 312 -7.65 -18.43 17.81
C ALA A 312 -8.27 -17.29 18.63
N VAL A 313 -9.29 -17.56 19.45
CA VAL A 313 -9.90 -16.56 20.35
C VAL A 313 -8.89 -15.96 21.32
N ASP A 314 -8.00 -16.77 21.91
CA ASP A 314 -6.95 -16.29 22.80
C ASP A 314 -5.98 -15.35 22.06
N SER A 315 -5.59 -15.71 20.84
CA SER A 315 -4.69 -14.94 20.01
C SER A 315 -5.29 -13.59 19.59
N PHE A 316 -6.54 -13.58 19.13
CA PHE A 316 -7.24 -12.32 18.83
C PHE A 316 -7.46 -11.46 20.08
N THR A 317 -7.66 -12.08 21.24
CA THR A 317 -7.77 -11.35 22.51
C THR A 317 -6.47 -10.64 22.87
N ASN A 318 -5.32 -11.26 22.62
CA ASN A 318 -4.03 -10.59 22.78
C ASN A 318 -3.86 -9.43 21.79
N SER A 319 -4.24 -9.61 20.52
CA SER A 319 -4.23 -8.53 19.52
C SER A 319 -5.07 -7.33 19.99
N ILE A 320 -6.31 -7.57 20.45
CA ILE A 320 -7.21 -6.53 20.97
C ILE A 320 -6.68 -5.88 22.26
N ARG A 321 -6.00 -6.64 23.12
CA ARG A 321 -5.38 -6.10 24.35
C ARG A 321 -4.31 -5.06 24.01
N ILE A 322 -3.54 -5.32 22.94
CA ILE A 322 -2.45 -4.45 22.50
C ILE A 322 -3.00 -3.24 21.73
N ASP A 323 -3.90 -3.49 20.78
CA ASP A 323 -4.62 -2.46 20.02
C ASP A 323 -6.14 -2.63 20.15
N PRO A 324 -6.79 -1.85 21.03
CA PRO A 324 -8.23 -1.87 21.20
C PRO A 324 -9.04 -1.39 19.98
N TYR A 325 -8.41 -0.90 18.93
CA TYR A 325 -9.03 -0.41 17.69
C TYR A 325 -8.75 -1.30 16.47
N HIS A 326 -8.27 -2.54 16.67
CA HIS A 326 -8.04 -3.47 15.57
C HIS A 326 -9.33 -4.19 15.16
N ASP A 327 -10.03 -3.67 14.15
CA ASP A 327 -11.31 -4.18 13.64
C ASP A 327 -11.26 -5.65 13.20
N TYR A 328 -10.24 -6.07 12.43
CA TYR A 328 -10.13 -7.47 12.00
C TYR A 328 -10.00 -8.45 13.17
N ALA A 329 -9.32 -8.08 14.26
CA ALA A 329 -9.15 -8.96 15.42
C ALA A 329 -10.50 -9.19 16.12
N TYR A 330 -11.31 -8.15 16.30
CA TYR A 330 -12.69 -8.30 16.79
C TYR A 330 -13.54 -9.14 15.84
N ASN A 331 -13.51 -8.85 14.53
CA ASN A 331 -14.27 -9.59 13.53
C ASN A 331 -13.94 -11.10 13.53
N ASN A 332 -12.64 -11.41 13.54
CA ASN A 332 -12.16 -12.79 13.49
C ASN A 332 -12.47 -13.52 14.80
N ARG A 333 -12.34 -12.85 15.96
CA ARG A 333 -12.73 -13.42 17.26
C ARG A 333 -14.23 -13.69 17.32
N GLY A 334 -15.06 -12.76 16.84
CA GLY A 334 -16.50 -12.93 16.71
C GLY A 334 -16.86 -14.16 15.86
N TYR A 335 -16.24 -14.30 14.68
CA TYR A 335 -16.44 -15.48 13.85
C TYR A 335 -16.04 -16.79 14.55
N CYS A 336 -14.88 -16.83 15.23
CA CYS A 336 -14.50 -18.00 16.05
C CYS A 336 -15.52 -18.30 17.15
N ARG A 337 -16.09 -17.27 17.79
CA ARG A 337 -17.14 -17.42 18.81
C ARG A 337 -18.42 -18.00 18.23
N LEU A 338 -18.83 -17.59 17.02
CA LEU A 338 -19.96 -18.24 16.32
C LEU A 338 -19.71 -19.73 16.09
N GLN A 339 -18.50 -20.09 15.65
CA GLN A 339 -18.10 -21.48 15.43
C GLN A 339 -18.09 -22.30 16.73
N LEU A 340 -17.85 -21.66 17.88
CA LEU A 340 -17.91 -22.26 19.21
C LEU A 340 -19.33 -22.23 19.84
N GLY A 341 -20.32 -21.64 19.16
CA GLY A 341 -21.69 -21.47 19.70
C GLY A 341 -21.82 -20.38 20.77
N GLN A 342 -20.82 -19.52 20.93
CA GLN A 342 -20.80 -18.38 21.85
C GLN A 342 -21.45 -17.15 21.20
N VAL A 343 -22.78 -17.24 21.01
CA VAL A 343 -23.55 -16.32 20.16
C VAL A 343 -23.58 -14.88 20.73
N ASP A 344 -23.79 -14.71 22.03
CA ASP A 344 -23.89 -13.38 22.65
C ASP A 344 -22.54 -12.66 22.64
N GLU A 345 -21.46 -13.36 22.98
CA GLU A 345 -20.10 -12.82 22.96
C GLU A 345 -19.61 -12.55 21.53
N SER A 346 -20.11 -13.29 20.53
CA SER A 346 -19.85 -12.98 19.13
C SER A 346 -20.49 -11.67 18.71
N PHE A 347 -21.74 -11.40 19.13
CA PHE A 347 -22.42 -10.18 18.73
C PHE A 347 -21.65 -8.93 19.20
N ALA A 348 -21.21 -8.93 20.46
CA ALA A 348 -20.44 -7.83 21.03
C ALA A 348 -19.13 -7.57 20.25
N ASP A 349 -18.42 -8.63 19.86
CA ASP A 349 -17.21 -8.51 19.05
C ASP A 349 -17.50 -7.96 17.65
N LEU A 350 -18.50 -8.50 16.97
CA LEU A 350 -18.85 -8.09 15.61
C LEU A 350 -19.41 -6.67 15.55
N ASP A 351 -20.22 -6.26 16.54
CA ASP A 351 -20.70 -4.89 16.69
C ASP A 351 -19.54 -3.92 16.92
N THR A 352 -18.56 -4.29 17.76
CA THR A 352 -17.35 -3.48 17.96
C THR A 352 -16.53 -3.37 16.68
N ALA A 353 -16.30 -4.48 15.96
CA ALA A 353 -15.57 -4.47 14.68
C ALA A 353 -16.21 -3.52 13.66
N TRP A 354 -17.55 -3.55 13.59
CA TRP A 354 -18.34 -2.68 12.74
C TRP A 354 -18.27 -1.20 13.15
N GLN A 355 -18.31 -0.89 14.45
CA GLN A 355 -18.18 0.50 14.94
C GLN A 355 -16.78 1.07 14.69
N VAL A 356 -15.74 0.25 14.82
CA VAL A 356 -14.34 0.65 14.58
C VAL A 356 -14.10 0.89 13.09
N ASN A 357 -14.60 0.00 12.22
CA ASN A 357 -14.45 0.12 10.78
C ASN A 357 -15.76 -0.26 10.06
N PRO A 358 -16.62 0.74 9.74
CA PRO A 358 -17.91 0.49 9.09
C PRO A 358 -17.77 0.10 7.61
N ASP A 359 -16.57 0.16 7.03
CA ASP A 359 -16.31 -0.21 5.64
C ASP A 359 -15.68 -1.61 5.51
N ASN A 360 -15.44 -2.33 6.62
CA ASN A 360 -14.96 -3.71 6.60
C ASN A 360 -16.08 -4.69 6.18
N SER A 361 -16.05 -5.16 4.93
CA SER A 361 -17.04 -6.09 4.38
C SER A 361 -17.14 -7.42 5.14
N PHE A 362 -16.04 -7.91 5.73
CA PHE A 362 -16.06 -9.14 6.53
C PHE A 362 -16.86 -8.98 7.82
N SER A 363 -16.78 -7.81 8.46
CA SER A 363 -17.59 -7.48 9.65
C SER A 363 -19.09 -7.52 9.31
N TRP A 364 -19.49 -6.91 8.19
CA TRP A 364 -20.87 -6.98 7.70
C TRP A 364 -21.31 -8.41 7.38
N ARG A 365 -20.46 -9.18 6.70
CA ARG A 365 -20.75 -10.59 6.38
C ARG A 365 -20.97 -11.41 7.65
N ASN A 366 -20.08 -11.28 8.63
CA ASN A 366 -20.13 -12.05 9.86
C ASN A 366 -21.31 -11.63 10.75
N MET A 367 -21.73 -10.35 10.73
CA MET A 367 -23.01 -9.93 11.31
C MET A 367 -24.21 -10.56 10.60
N GLY A 368 -24.16 -10.66 9.27
CA GLY A 368 -25.16 -11.40 8.50
C GLY A 368 -25.23 -12.89 8.88
N LEU A 369 -24.07 -13.52 9.09
CA LEU A 369 -23.97 -14.90 9.60
C LEU A 369 -24.53 -15.03 11.01
N TYR A 370 -24.26 -14.08 11.90
CA TYR A 370 -24.87 -14.04 13.23
C TYR A 370 -26.40 -14.04 13.13
N TYR A 371 -26.98 -13.15 12.30
CA TYR A 371 -28.43 -13.08 12.15
C TYR A 371 -29.06 -14.31 11.49
N LEU A 372 -28.33 -14.97 10.58
CA LEU A 372 -28.70 -16.28 10.06
C LEU A 372 -28.80 -17.34 11.17
N LEU A 373 -27.81 -17.38 12.07
CA LEU A 373 -27.78 -18.33 13.18
C LEU A 373 -28.87 -18.05 14.21
N THR A 374 -29.21 -16.78 14.43
CA THR A 374 -30.31 -16.36 15.31
C THR A 374 -31.68 -16.33 14.62
N GLN A 375 -31.77 -16.79 13.37
CA GLN A 375 -33.00 -16.86 12.56
C GLN A 375 -33.69 -15.51 12.26
N ASP A 376 -32.96 -14.39 12.34
CA ASP A 376 -33.43 -13.08 11.88
C ASP A 376 -33.05 -12.88 10.41
N ASN A 377 -33.71 -13.65 9.54
CA ASN A 377 -33.36 -13.68 8.11
C ASN A 377 -33.49 -12.32 7.39
N PRO A 378 -34.47 -11.45 7.68
CA PRO A 378 -34.51 -10.11 7.09
C PRO A 378 -33.24 -9.30 7.36
N LYS A 379 -32.76 -9.28 8.62
CA LYS A 379 -31.50 -8.62 8.94
C LYS A 379 -30.31 -9.32 8.33
N ALA A 380 -30.30 -10.66 8.30
CA ALA A 380 -29.21 -11.38 7.65
C ALA A 380 -29.05 -10.94 6.18
N ILE A 381 -30.15 -10.86 5.43
CA ILE A 381 -30.14 -10.40 4.03
C ILE A 381 -29.60 -8.97 3.95
N GLU A 382 -30.10 -8.04 4.78
CA GLU A 382 -29.65 -6.64 4.80
C GLU A 382 -28.13 -6.53 5.00
N TYR A 383 -27.59 -7.21 6.01
CA TYR A 383 -26.15 -7.16 6.32
C TYR A 383 -25.30 -7.84 5.24
N LEU A 384 -25.76 -8.96 4.69
CA LEU A 384 -25.03 -9.66 3.62
C LEU A 384 -25.05 -8.90 2.29
N GLU A 385 -26.16 -8.24 1.94
CA GLU A 385 -26.23 -7.36 0.77
C GLU A 385 -25.35 -6.12 0.94
N ARG A 386 -25.28 -5.58 2.16
CA ARG A 386 -24.36 -4.50 2.47
C ARG A 386 -22.90 -4.95 2.32
N ALA A 387 -22.54 -6.11 2.87
CA ALA A 387 -21.22 -6.72 2.68
C ALA A 387 -20.88 -6.87 1.19
N TYR A 388 -21.84 -7.35 0.39
CA TYR A 388 -21.68 -7.51 -1.07
C TYR A 388 -21.48 -6.17 -1.77
N SER A 389 -22.20 -5.13 -1.35
CA SER A 389 -22.07 -3.79 -1.93
C SER A 389 -20.71 -3.14 -1.65
N LEU A 390 -20.09 -3.48 -0.51
CA LEU A 390 -18.76 -3.01 -0.10
C LEU A 390 -17.68 -3.77 -0.86
N ASP A 391 -17.73 -5.11 -0.84
CA ASP A 391 -16.81 -5.95 -1.58
C ASP A 391 -17.48 -7.25 -2.09
N PRO A 392 -17.77 -7.33 -3.41
CA PRO A 392 -18.30 -8.53 -4.07
C PRO A 392 -17.39 -9.78 -4.05
N LYS A 393 -16.14 -9.65 -3.59
CA LYS A 393 -15.20 -10.76 -3.43
C LYS A 393 -15.15 -11.33 -2.02
N THR A 394 -15.78 -10.67 -1.04
CA THR A 394 -15.83 -11.19 0.33
C THR A 394 -16.36 -12.63 0.29
N GLU A 395 -15.59 -13.55 0.85
CA GLU A 395 -15.85 -14.98 0.76
C GLU A 395 -17.21 -15.35 1.35
N MET A 396 -17.89 -16.35 0.81
CA MET A 396 -19.12 -16.96 1.34
C MET A 396 -20.36 -16.05 1.37
N ILE A 397 -20.31 -14.85 0.78
CA ILE A 397 -21.48 -13.96 0.72
C ILE A 397 -22.65 -14.63 0.02
N HIS A 398 -22.42 -15.25 -1.15
CA HIS A 398 -23.53 -15.81 -1.93
C HIS A 398 -24.08 -17.08 -1.28
N PHE A 399 -23.22 -17.88 -0.66
CA PHE A 399 -23.64 -19.01 0.17
C PHE A 399 -24.59 -18.56 1.28
N TYR A 400 -24.21 -17.55 2.07
CA TYR A 400 -25.05 -17.04 3.16
C TYR A 400 -26.33 -16.36 2.66
N LEU A 401 -26.28 -15.61 1.56
CA LEU A 401 -27.48 -15.03 0.95
C LEU A 401 -28.43 -16.12 0.46
N ALA A 402 -27.92 -17.16 -0.18
CA ALA A 402 -28.74 -18.29 -0.62
C ALA A 402 -29.47 -18.95 0.56
N MET A 403 -28.77 -19.13 1.69
CA MET A 403 -29.37 -19.64 2.92
C MET A 403 -30.44 -18.69 3.48
N ALA A 404 -30.15 -17.39 3.60
CA ALA A 404 -31.04 -16.41 4.18
C ALA A 404 -32.34 -16.27 3.37
N TYR A 405 -32.21 -16.24 2.04
CA TYR A 405 -33.34 -16.22 1.13
C TYR A 405 -34.15 -17.51 1.17
N ARG A 406 -33.49 -18.68 1.26
CA ARG A 406 -34.18 -19.98 1.39
C ARG A 406 -35.01 -20.03 2.67
N GLN A 407 -34.46 -19.59 3.80
CA GLN A 407 -35.17 -19.56 5.09
C GLN A 407 -36.29 -18.50 5.12
N SER A 408 -36.16 -17.42 4.34
CA SER A 408 -37.19 -16.38 4.18
C SER A 408 -38.28 -16.72 3.15
N GLY A 409 -38.18 -17.85 2.44
CA GLY A 409 -39.12 -18.25 1.39
C GLY A 409 -38.88 -17.63 0.00
N GLY A 410 -37.80 -16.87 -0.20
CA GLY A 410 -37.41 -16.28 -1.49
C GLY A 410 -36.71 -17.29 -2.40
N GLN A 411 -37.47 -18.21 -3.01
CA GLN A 411 -36.88 -19.33 -3.76
C GLN A 411 -36.07 -18.92 -5.00
N GLU A 412 -36.48 -17.87 -5.72
CA GLU A 412 -35.76 -17.41 -6.91
C GLU A 412 -34.40 -16.80 -6.55
N GLN A 413 -34.38 -15.92 -5.54
CA GLN A 413 -33.16 -15.29 -5.03
C GLN A 413 -32.21 -16.33 -4.42
N ALA A 414 -32.76 -17.28 -3.65
CA ALA A 414 -31.99 -18.37 -3.08
C ALA A 414 -31.27 -19.19 -4.16
N ARG A 415 -31.99 -19.54 -5.23
CA ARG A 415 -31.42 -20.27 -6.37
C ARG A 415 -30.36 -19.43 -7.10
N HIS A 416 -30.63 -18.16 -7.36
CA HIS A 416 -29.69 -17.26 -8.00
C HIS A 416 -28.35 -17.17 -7.24
N HIS A 417 -28.41 -16.96 -5.92
CA HIS A 417 -27.21 -16.88 -5.10
C HIS A 417 -26.52 -18.23 -4.93
N ALA A 418 -27.25 -19.34 -4.89
CA ALA A 418 -26.64 -20.68 -4.90
C ALA A 418 -25.85 -20.93 -6.19
N ASP A 419 -26.39 -20.57 -7.35
CA ASP A 419 -25.71 -20.71 -8.64
C ASP A 419 -24.44 -19.82 -8.67
N LEU A 420 -24.51 -18.60 -8.14
CA LEU A 420 -23.35 -17.71 -8.01
C LEU A 420 -22.28 -18.26 -7.08
N SER A 421 -22.68 -18.80 -5.93
CA SER A 421 -21.78 -19.41 -4.94
C SER A 421 -20.97 -20.56 -5.56
N VAL A 422 -21.64 -21.45 -6.31
CA VAL A 422 -20.99 -22.52 -7.08
C VAL A 422 -20.06 -21.96 -8.14
N SER A 423 -20.50 -20.96 -8.91
CA SER A 423 -19.69 -20.35 -9.97
C SER A 423 -18.40 -19.69 -9.45
N LYS A 424 -18.42 -19.20 -8.20
CA LYS A 424 -17.31 -18.55 -7.52
C LYS A 424 -16.46 -19.52 -6.70
N ASN A 425 -16.79 -20.82 -6.69
CA ASN A 425 -16.13 -21.84 -5.88
C ASN A 425 -16.03 -21.45 -4.39
N GLU A 426 -17.10 -20.88 -3.83
CA GLU A 426 -17.13 -20.58 -2.39
C GLU A 426 -17.02 -21.90 -1.60
N PHE A 427 -15.96 -22.03 -0.80
CA PHE A 427 -15.70 -23.23 -0.01
C PHE A 427 -16.49 -23.18 1.30
N ASN A 428 -17.36 -24.16 1.55
CA ASN A 428 -18.18 -24.19 2.76
C ASN A 428 -17.35 -24.57 4.00
N ASP A 429 -16.88 -23.57 4.74
CA ASP A 429 -16.33 -23.68 6.09
C ASP A 429 -17.29 -23.17 7.18
N SER A 430 -18.55 -22.94 6.82
CA SER A 430 -19.54 -22.34 7.71
C SER A 430 -19.94 -23.26 8.87
N VAL A 431 -20.58 -22.68 9.88
CA VAL A 431 -21.17 -23.41 11.02
C VAL A 431 -22.27 -24.39 10.56
N PHE A 432 -22.77 -24.24 9.33
CA PHE A 432 -23.85 -25.04 8.79
C PHE A 432 -23.32 -26.27 8.04
N SER A 433 -23.69 -27.48 8.51
CA SER A 433 -23.53 -28.71 7.73
C SER A 433 -24.54 -28.73 6.56
N LEU A 434 -24.08 -29.11 5.37
CA LEU A 434 -24.98 -29.40 4.24
C LEU A 434 -25.67 -30.75 4.51
N ASP A 435 -26.97 -30.72 4.75
CA ASP A 435 -27.86 -31.86 4.52
C ASP A 435 -28.43 -31.84 3.09
#